data_AF-A0A239AVR4-F1
#
_entry.id   AF-A0A239AVR4-F1
#
_cell.length_a   1.000
_cell.length_b   1.000
_cell.length_c   1.000
_cell.angle_alpha   90.00
_cell.angle_beta   90.00
_cell.angle_gamma   90.00
#
_symmetry.space_group_name_H-M   'P 1'
#
loop_
_entity.id
_entity.type
_entity.pdbx_description
1 polymer ?
#
loop_
_entity_poly.entity_id
_entity_poly.type
_entity_poly.pdbx_seq_one_letter_code
_entity_poly.pdbx_strand_id
1 'polypeptide(L)' 'MGIKQDIETFLAESGWNSSRLAKTAEVPISSITRLLNGKRPGLNTKTYERIQAVIDAYIPIPPPENPPQDEARA' A
#
# COMPACT_ATOMS: atom_id res chain seq x y z
N MET A 1 14.98 -1.10 0.50
CA MET A 1 13.75 -1.91 0.34
C MET A 1 13.40 -1.95 -1.14
N GLY A 2 12.66 -2.96 -1.59
CA GLY A 2 12.22 -3.04 -2.98
C GLY A 2 10.72 -2.88 -3.08
N ILE A 3 10.24 -2.21 -4.13
CA ILE A 3 8.81 -1.91 -4.40
C ILE A 3 7.80 -3.03 -4.13
N LYS A 4 8.21 -4.30 -4.27
CA LYS A 4 7.37 -5.43 -3.88
C LYS A 4 6.99 -5.35 -2.40
N GLN A 5 8.00 -5.20 -1.55
CA GLN A 5 7.83 -5.10 -0.10
C GLN A 5 7.04 -3.84 0.26
N ASP A 6 7.32 -2.72 -0.42
CA ASP A 6 6.61 -1.46 -0.16
C ASP A 6 5.11 -1.58 -0.51
N ILE A 7 4.77 -2.25 -1.62
CA ILE A 7 3.38 -2.56 -1.98
C ILE A 7 2.76 -3.52 -0.95
N GLU A 8 3.46 -4.59 -0.57
CA GLU A 8 2.94 -5.57 0.40
C GLU A 8 2.63 -4.93 1.76
N THR A 9 3.56 -4.12 2.28
CA THR A 9 3.37 -3.35 3.52
C THR A 9 2.21 -2.38 3.39
N PHE A 10 2.18 -1.59 2.30
CA PHE A 10 1.10 -0.64 2.05
C PHE A 10 -0.27 -1.32 2.03
N LEU A 11 -0.42 -2.46 1.33
CA LEU A 11 -1.70 -3.17 1.26
C LEU A 11 -2.11 -3.73 2.63
N ALA A 12 -1.14 -4.17 3.44
CA ALA A 12 -1.39 -4.65 4.80
C ALA A 12 -1.83 -3.52 5.75
N GLU A 13 -1.17 -2.36 5.70
CA GLU A 13 -1.45 -1.23 6.60
C GLU A 13 -2.67 -0.41 6.19
N SER A 14 -2.92 -0.27 4.88
CA SER A 14 -4.06 0.48 4.36
C SER A 14 -5.36 -0.32 4.31
N GLY A 15 -5.28 -1.65 4.37
CA GLY A 15 -6.39 -2.55 4.05
C GLY A 15 -6.86 -2.43 2.59
N TRP A 16 -6.07 -1.79 1.72
CA TRP A 16 -6.38 -1.72 0.30
C TRP A 16 -6.08 -3.06 -0.37
N ASN A 17 -6.76 -3.30 -1.48
CA ASN A 17 -6.42 -4.38 -2.40
C ASN A 17 -5.64 -3.84 -3.60
N SER A 18 -4.97 -4.73 -4.32
CA SER A 18 -4.16 -4.37 -5.49
C SER A 18 -4.95 -3.65 -6.59
N SER A 19 -6.26 -3.92 -6.71
CA SER A 19 -7.13 -3.25 -7.70
C SER A 19 -7.34 -1.77 -7.35
N ARG A 20 -7.60 -1.48 -6.06
CA ARG A 20 -7.73 -0.12 -5.56
C ARG A 20 -6.43 0.65 -5.74
N LEU A 21 -5.29 0.06 -5.38
CA LEU A 21 -3.98 0.66 -5.60
C LEU A 21 -3.74 0.97 -7.09
N ALA A 22 -4.02 0.02 -7.98
CA ALA A 22 -3.83 0.21 -9.43
C ALA A 22 -4.70 1.35 -9.98
N LYS A 23 -5.97 1.43 -9.53
CA LYS A 23 -6.90 2.49 -9.94
C LYS A 23 -6.44 3.87 -9.44
N THR A 24 -5.99 3.97 -8.18
CA THR A 24 -5.50 5.23 -7.62
C THR A 24 -4.20 5.68 -8.27
N ALA A 25 -3.28 4.76 -8.57
CA ALA A 25 -2.04 5.08 -9.27
C ALA A 25 -2.22 5.27 -10.78
N GLU A 26 -3.44 5.10 -11.31
CA GLU A 26 -3.73 5.14 -12.76
C GLU A 26 -2.83 4.21 -13.58
N VAL A 27 -2.62 3.00 -13.06
CA VAL A 27 -1.80 1.96 -13.70
C VAL A 27 -2.63 0.69 -13.93
N PRO A 28 -2.26 -0.13 -14.92
CA PRO A 28 -2.89 -1.45 -15.09
C PRO A 28 -2.67 -2.31 -13.84
N ILE A 29 -3.70 -3.04 -13.40
CA ILE A 29 -3.56 -3.98 -12.27
C ILE A 29 -2.48 -5.05 -12.53
N SER A 30 -2.28 -5.42 -13.80
CA SER A 30 -1.22 -6.34 -14.21
C SER A 30 0.18 -5.83 -13.85
N SER A 31 0.37 -4.51 -13.77
CA SER A 31 1.62 -3.90 -13.33
C SER A 31 1.87 -4.19 -11.84
N ILE A 32 0.85 -4.01 -10.99
CA ILE A 32 0.91 -4.36 -9.56
C ILE A 32 1.18 -5.86 -9.40
N THR A 33 0.43 -6.71 -10.10
CA THR A 33 0.60 -8.17 -10.03
C THR A 33 2.00 -8.61 -10.49
N ARG A 34 2.57 -7.98 -11.52
CA ARG A 34 3.94 -8.27 -11.98
C ARG A 34 4.98 -7.88 -10.93
N LEU A 35 4.83 -6.71 -10.30
CA LEU A 35 5.70 -6.24 -9.23
C LEU A 35 5.67 -7.17 -8.02
N LEU A 36 4.48 -7.59 -7.60
CA LEU A 36 4.29 -8.56 -6.51
C LEU A 36 4.94 -9.91 -6.80
N ASN A 37 4.87 -10.38 -8.05
CA ASN A 37 5.52 -11.61 -8.51
C ASN A 37 7.03 -11.45 -8.78
N GLY A 38 7.63 -10.29 -8.51
CA GLY A 38 9.05 -10.03 -8.77
C GLY A 38 9.42 -9.96 -10.26
N LYS A 39 8.42 -9.96 -11.17
CA LYS A 39 8.63 -9.86 -12.62
C LYS A 39 8.75 -8.39 -13.00
N ARG A 40 9.98 -7.85 -12.88
CA ARG A 40 10.33 -6.48 -13.29
C ARG A 40 10.42 -6.20 -14.80
N PRO A 41 10.64 -7.15 -15.74
CA PRO A 41 10.98 -6.76 -17.11
C PRO A 41 9.77 -6.11 -17.81
N GLY A 42 9.96 -4.88 -18.27
CA GLY A 42 9.01 -4.12 -19.10
C GLY A 42 8.12 -3.10 -18.38
N LEU A 43 8.30 -2.88 -17.07
CA LEU A 43 7.62 -1.77 -16.39
C LEU A 43 8.36 -0.45 -16.64
N ASN A 44 7.66 0.51 -17.22
CA ASN A 44 8.18 1.86 -17.43
C ASN A 44 8.43 2.52 -16.07
N THR A 45 9.54 3.25 -15.92
CA THR A 45 9.88 4.04 -14.71
C THR A 45 8.70 4.88 -14.22
N LYS A 46 7.91 5.46 -15.14
CA LYS A 46 6.69 6.22 -14.80
C LYS A 46 5.62 5.42 -14.06
N THR A 47 5.50 4.11 -14.36
CA THR A 47 4.56 3.23 -13.66
C THR A 47 5.00 3.01 -12.22
N TYR A 48 6.32 2.86 -12.01
CA TYR A 48 6.89 2.76 -10.67
C TYR A 48 6.65 4.04 -9.87
N GLU A 49 6.98 5.20 -10.44
CA GLU A 49 6.83 6.50 -9.79
C GLU A 49 5.39 6.78 -9.37
N ARG A 50 4.41 6.44 -10.21
CA ARG A 50 2.99 6.59 -9.86
C ARG A 50 2.55 5.71 -8.71
N ILE A 51 3.03 4.46 -8.66
CA ILE A 51 2.71 3.54 -7.57
C ILE A 51 3.37 4.03 -6.27
N GLN A 52 4.65 4.41 -6.35
CA GLN A 52 5.39 4.93 -5.21
C GLN A 52 4.74 6.21 -4.67
N ALA A 53 4.32 7.14 -5.54
CA ALA A 53 3.63 8.36 -5.13
C ALA A 53 2.33 8.09 -4.35
N VAL A 54 1.59 7.03 -4.70
CA VAL A 54 0.38 6.65 -3.94
C VAL A 54 0.73 6.06 -2.58
N ILE A 55 1.79 5.26 -2.50
CA ILE A 55 2.28 4.69 -1.24
C ILE A 55 2.79 5.82 -0.33
N ASP A 56 3.60 6.74 -0.87
CA ASP A 56 4.18 7.85 -0.11
C ASP A 56 3.12 8.87 0.32
N ALA A 57 2.07 9.07 -0.47
CA ALA A 57 0.95 9.93 -0.12
C ALA A 57 0.01 9.31 0.93
N TYR A 58 0.14 8.01 1.20
CA TYR A 58 -0.65 7.36 2.23
C TYR A 58 -0.08 7.67 3.60
N ILE A 59 -0.81 8.50 4.35
CA ILE A 59 -0.56 8.71 5.76
C ILE A 59 -1.33 7.61 6.51
N PRO A 60 -0.65 6.61 7.10
CA PRO A 60 -1.33 5.65 7.95
C PRO A 60 -1.99 6.41 9.10
N ILE A 61 -3.30 6.25 9.22
CA ILE A 61 -4.00 6.71 10.44
C ILE A 61 -3.46 5.80 11.55
N PRO A 62 -2.81 6.33 12.61
CA PRO A 62 -2.40 5.49 13.72
C PRO A 62 -3.64 4.73 14.21
N PRO A 63 -3.52 3.43 14.56
CA PRO A 63 -4.65 2.70 15.10
C PRO A 63 -5.27 3.52 16.23
N PRO A 64 -6.60 3.58 16.36
CA PRO A 64 -7.23 4.32 17.43
C PRO A 64 -6.61 3.83 18.74
N GLU A 65 -5.91 4.72 19.43
CA GLU A 65 -5.32 4.45 20.73
C GLU A 65 -6.48 3.95 21.60
N ASN A 66 -6.51 2.66 21.94
CA ASN A 66 -7.54 2.11 22.80
C ASN A 66 -7.56 3.00 24.05
N PRO A 67 -8.67 3.71 24.37
CA PRO A 67 -8.74 4.40 25.63
C PRO A 67 -8.48 3.34 26.73
N PRO A 68 -7.65 3.64 27.74
CA PRO A 68 -7.40 2.70 28.83
C PRO A 68 -8.76 2.22 29.33
N GLN A 69 -8.98 0.90 29.30
CA GLN A 69 -10.23 0.31 29.74
C GLN A 69 -10.42 0.65 31.21
N ASP A 70 -11.19 1.71 31.44
CA ASP A 70 -12.16 1.85 32.51
C ASP A 70 -11.66 1.34 33.87
N GLU A 71 -11.00 2.23 34.60
CA GLU A 71 -10.94 2.21 36.06
C GLU A 71 -12.36 2.45 36.65
N ALA A 72 -13.35 1.64 36.25
CA ALA A 72 -14.64 1.59 36.91
C ALA A 72 -14.87 0.17 37.46
N ARG A 73 -14.04 -0.19 38.43
CA ARG A 73 -14.50 -1.11 39.48
C ARG A 73 -14.72 -0.30 40.74
N ALA A 74 -16.00 0.04 40.93
CA ALA A 74 -16.59 0.47 42.19
C ALA A 74 -16.32 -0.54 43.32
#